data_AF-A0A2K9NUI2-F1
#
_entry.id   AF-A0A2K9NUI2-F1
#
_cell.length_a   1.000
_cell.length_b   1.000
_cell.length_c   1.000
_cell.angle_alpha   90.00
_cell.angle_beta   90.00
_cell.angle_gamma   90.00
#
_symmetry.space_group_name_H-M   'P 1'
#
loop_
_entity.id
_entity.type
_entity.pdbx_description
1 polymer ?
#
loop_
_entity_poly.entity_id
_entity_poly.type
_entity_poly.pdbx_seq_one_letter_code
_entity_poly.pdbx_strand_id
1 'polypeptide(L)'
;MKKVLLLSFFASQVLSAATCVPPHEYFPFEGKWVSKNDNGDVVLGMYSRVSPDGKYVLRSYSGKGLSQVTLMELVKGETNSVKPYETPLKNEAFPVQGTWRYLVDVDGDHYKITDILKRQKDAKKQFKGGISGFYTVAAELAGGTPKNHKIRSLSWPTDNSDNQGVGVLSNRVITASLDQNGIAEKIDSGSTNYMCKNLSSTDGQIMSLPMISLDGSEFASMPQNPRGSDPSMRIYKFGADNKSCEKRDDLKVMAAKVIFSRPELNSVLFYASGSMGSKGNGIYFFDRDVRKSFTLDDPERKVRADSYPGFTNDGRIVYGAYWEECGEKGCVDKAGYVISDPYQSSDIKDFRAQNPEAGKKFKECITDEDVKANSEEQAKIWSYTL
;
A
#
# COMPACT_ATOMS: atom_id res chain seq x y z
N MET A 1 -22.25 -67.85 -22.68
CA MET A 1 -21.40 -66.65 -22.57
C MET A 1 -22.28 -65.45 -22.20
N LYS A 2 -22.27 -65.01 -20.94
CA LYS A 2 -23.00 -63.83 -20.47
C LYS A 2 -22.07 -62.61 -20.60
N LYS A 3 -22.44 -61.62 -21.42
CA LYS A 3 -21.74 -60.34 -21.51
C LYS A 3 -22.13 -59.48 -20.31
N VAL A 4 -21.15 -59.16 -19.47
CA VAL A 4 -21.27 -58.16 -18.40
C VAL A 4 -21.07 -56.78 -19.05
N LEU A 5 -22.08 -55.92 -18.92
CA LEU A 5 -22.03 -54.53 -19.35
C LEU A 5 -21.45 -53.72 -18.18
N LEU A 6 -20.21 -53.25 -18.31
CA LEU A 6 -19.64 -52.25 -17.38
C LEU A 6 -20.26 -50.88 -17.70
N LEU A 7 -21.06 -50.34 -16.79
CA LEU A 7 -21.40 -48.91 -16.76
C LEU A 7 -20.25 -48.15 -16.10
N SER A 8 -19.51 -47.37 -16.89
CA SER A 8 -18.59 -46.37 -16.38
C SER A 8 -19.37 -45.13 -15.93
N PHE A 9 -19.47 -44.91 -14.62
CA PHE A 9 -19.89 -43.63 -14.05
C PHE A 9 -18.77 -42.61 -14.25
N PHE A 10 -18.94 -41.68 -15.19
CA PHE A 10 -18.17 -40.44 -15.20
C PHE A 10 -18.74 -39.53 -14.09
N ALA A 11 -18.06 -39.51 -12.95
CA ALA A 11 -18.26 -38.45 -11.97
C ALA A 11 -17.79 -37.13 -12.60
N SER A 12 -18.74 -36.33 -13.07
CA SER A 12 -18.47 -34.95 -13.44
C SER A 12 -18.08 -34.22 -12.17
N GLN A 13 -16.80 -33.89 -12.03
CA GLN A 13 -16.35 -32.92 -11.04
C GLN A 13 -17.01 -31.59 -11.40
N VAL A 14 -18.02 -31.21 -10.64
CA VAL A 14 -18.53 -29.84 -10.66
C VAL A 14 -17.40 -28.99 -10.08
N LEU A 15 -16.63 -28.32 -10.95
CA LEU A 15 -15.79 -27.22 -10.49
C LEU A 15 -16.73 -26.24 -9.78
N SER A 16 -16.55 -26.08 -8.48
CA SER A 16 -17.17 -24.97 -7.75
C SER A 16 -16.77 -23.69 -8.47
N ALA A 17 -17.74 -22.96 -9.03
CA ALA A 17 -17.47 -21.64 -9.57
C ALA A 17 -16.89 -20.80 -8.43
N ALA A 18 -15.69 -20.24 -8.63
CA ALA A 18 -15.04 -19.41 -7.63
C ALA A 18 -15.96 -18.22 -7.31
N THR A 19 -16.19 -17.96 -6.02
CA THR A 19 -17.14 -16.93 -5.60
C THR A 19 -16.42 -15.58 -5.53
N CYS A 20 -16.91 -14.59 -6.27
CA CYS A 20 -16.38 -13.23 -6.22
C CYS A 20 -16.55 -12.61 -4.84
N VAL A 21 -15.56 -11.85 -4.39
CA VAL A 21 -15.73 -10.94 -3.25
C VAL A 21 -16.66 -9.79 -3.64
N PRO A 22 -17.31 -9.11 -2.67
CA PRO A 22 -18.12 -7.93 -2.94
C PRO A 22 -17.30 -6.82 -3.65
N PRO A 23 -17.91 -6.03 -4.57
CA PRO A 23 -17.24 -4.90 -5.21
C PRO A 23 -16.67 -3.89 -4.20
N HIS A 24 -17.43 -3.65 -3.13
CA HIS A 24 -17.04 -2.80 -2.01
C HIS A 24 -17.44 -3.47 -0.69
N GLU A 25 -16.52 -3.49 0.27
CA GLU A 25 -16.74 -3.97 1.62
C GLU A 25 -16.35 -2.85 2.59
N TYR A 26 -17.29 -2.43 3.45
CA TYR A 26 -17.09 -1.33 4.38
C TYR A 26 -16.77 -1.81 5.79
N PHE A 27 -15.83 -1.12 6.43
CA PHE A 27 -15.40 -1.32 7.81
C PHE A 27 -15.60 -0.01 8.58
N PRO A 28 -16.70 0.14 9.33
CA PRO A 28 -16.99 1.36 10.07
C PRO A 28 -15.94 1.66 11.14
N PHE A 29 -15.50 2.91 11.19
CA PHE A 29 -14.67 3.44 12.26
C PHE A 29 -15.51 4.37 13.13
N GLU A 30 -15.88 3.88 14.31
CA GLU A 30 -16.88 4.50 15.18
C GLU A 30 -16.42 4.64 16.64
N GLY A 31 -17.20 5.38 17.43
CA GLY A 31 -17.01 5.52 18.86
C GLY A 31 -15.97 6.58 19.26
N LYS A 32 -15.42 6.44 20.47
CA LYS A 32 -14.52 7.44 21.10
C LYS A 32 -13.22 7.70 20.35
N TRP A 33 -12.89 6.86 19.38
CA TRP A 33 -11.67 6.94 18.57
C TRP A 33 -11.85 7.84 17.34
N VAL A 34 -13.09 8.21 17.03
CA VAL A 34 -13.43 9.12 15.96
C VAL A 34 -13.36 10.54 16.49
N SER A 35 -12.43 11.34 15.95
CA SER A 35 -12.36 12.76 16.25
C SER A 35 -12.74 13.60 15.05
N LYS A 36 -13.41 14.71 15.35
CA LYS A 36 -13.69 15.76 14.39
C LYS A 36 -12.50 16.75 14.34
N ASN A 37 -12.19 17.29 13.17
CA ASN A 37 -11.26 18.41 13.02
C ASN A 37 -11.91 19.72 13.50
N ASP A 38 -11.18 20.83 13.39
CA ASP A 38 -11.67 22.15 13.80
C ASP A 38 -12.88 22.63 12.95
N ASN A 39 -13.12 22.02 11.79
CA ASN A 39 -14.29 22.27 10.94
C ASN A 39 -15.48 21.35 11.27
N GLY A 40 -15.34 20.42 12.21
CA GLY A 40 -16.38 19.46 12.57
C GLY A 40 -16.44 18.21 11.71
N ASP A 41 -15.52 18.02 10.76
CA ASP A 41 -15.48 16.83 9.91
C ASP A 41 -14.77 15.67 10.62
N VAL A 42 -15.28 14.45 10.47
CA VAL A 42 -14.56 13.26 10.92
C VAL A 42 -13.28 13.08 10.11
N VAL A 43 -12.13 12.91 10.79
CA VAL A 43 -10.83 12.73 10.13
C VAL A 43 -10.22 11.36 10.43
N LEU A 44 -9.99 10.60 9.35
CA LEU A 44 -9.29 9.30 9.32
C LEU A 44 -7.78 9.45 9.08
N GLY A 45 -7.26 10.68 9.09
CA GLY A 45 -5.83 11.01 9.20
C GLY A 45 -5.12 11.02 7.85
N MET A 46 -3.90 11.56 7.82
CA MET A 46 -3.31 11.99 6.55
C MET A 46 -2.58 10.89 5.77
N TYR A 47 -1.92 9.94 6.47
CA TYR A 47 -1.06 8.96 5.82
C TYR A 47 -1.42 7.53 6.21
N SER A 48 -1.84 6.74 5.22
CA SER A 48 -2.14 5.32 5.38
C SER A 48 -1.17 4.45 4.58
N ARG A 49 -0.91 3.25 5.10
CA ARG A 49 -0.28 2.13 4.39
C ARG A 49 -1.09 0.87 4.71
N VAL A 50 -1.20 -0.03 3.74
CA VAL A 50 -2.07 -1.22 3.83
C VAL A 50 -1.19 -2.47 3.88
N SER A 51 -1.50 -3.40 4.78
CA SER A 51 -0.79 -4.67 4.88
C SER A 51 -1.08 -5.55 3.66
N PRO A 52 -0.17 -6.49 3.32
CA PRO A 52 -0.33 -7.29 2.09
C PRO A 52 -1.61 -8.13 2.07
N ASP A 53 -2.09 -8.60 3.22
CA ASP A 53 -3.35 -9.34 3.37
C ASP A 53 -4.60 -8.44 3.41
N GLY A 54 -4.43 -7.12 3.46
CA GLY A 54 -5.51 -6.14 3.61
C GLY A 54 -6.12 -6.11 5.02
N LYS A 55 -5.55 -6.82 5.99
CA LYS A 55 -6.11 -6.92 7.35
C LYS A 55 -5.75 -5.71 8.23
N TYR A 56 -4.64 -5.04 7.94
CA TYR A 56 -4.15 -3.93 8.76
C TYR A 56 -3.89 -2.68 7.94
N VAL A 57 -4.18 -1.53 8.54
CA VAL A 57 -3.84 -0.21 8.01
C VAL A 57 -2.97 0.51 9.03
N LEU A 58 -1.72 0.80 8.66
CA LEU A 58 -0.86 1.68 9.45
C LEU A 58 -1.26 3.12 9.15
N ARG A 59 -1.71 3.83 10.16
CA ARG A 59 -2.17 5.21 10.09
C ARG A 59 -1.17 6.11 10.80
N SER A 60 -0.68 7.13 10.12
CA SER A 60 0.16 8.19 10.65
C SER A 60 -0.60 9.51 10.66
N TYR A 61 -0.31 10.35 11.67
CA TYR A 61 -1.04 11.59 11.95
C TYR A 61 -2.52 11.32 12.24
N SER A 62 -2.78 10.44 13.21
CA SER A 62 -4.10 9.86 13.45
C SER A 62 -5.18 10.77 14.08
N GLY A 63 -5.01 12.09 14.05
CA GLY A 63 -5.94 13.04 14.67
C GLY A 63 -6.01 12.91 16.19
N LYS A 64 -6.84 13.73 16.84
CA LYS A 64 -7.07 13.64 18.30
C LYS A 64 -7.76 12.31 18.64
N GLY A 65 -7.57 11.76 19.83
CA GLY A 65 -8.23 10.52 20.28
C GLY A 65 -7.48 9.21 19.98
N LEU A 66 -6.42 9.24 19.18
CA LEU A 66 -5.54 8.10 18.92
C LEU A 66 -4.07 8.44 19.22
N SER A 67 -3.20 7.43 19.20
CA SER A 67 -1.75 7.63 19.16
C SER A 67 -1.33 8.35 17.87
N GLN A 68 -0.18 9.03 17.87
CA GLN A 68 0.34 9.73 16.68
C GLN A 68 0.40 8.82 15.44
N VAL A 69 0.77 7.57 15.66
CA VAL A 69 0.69 6.48 14.69
C VAL A 69 -0.10 5.33 15.30
N THR A 70 -1.09 4.82 14.57
CA THR A 70 -2.01 3.76 15.01
C THR A 70 -2.03 2.64 13.99
N LEU A 71 -2.01 1.40 14.44
CA LEU A 71 -2.25 0.24 13.59
C LEU A 71 -3.72 -0.15 13.70
N MET A 72 -4.47 -0.04 12.61
CA MET A 72 -5.89 -0.38 12.56
C MET A 72 -6.06 -1.79 12.02
N GLU A 73 -6.77 -2.67 12.72
CA GLU A 73 -7.17 -3.98 12.22
C GLU A 73 -8.60 -3.90 11.64
N LEU A 74 -8.77 -4.36 10.41
CA LEU A 74 -10.06 -4.51 9.74
C LEU A 74 -10.62 -5.88 10.12
N VAL A 75 -11.63 -5.88 11.00
CA VAL A 75 -12.22 -7.09 11.57
C VAL A 75 -13.47 -7.46 10.80
N LYS A 76 -13.42 -8.58 10.08
CA LYS A 76 -14.57 -9.16 9.41
C LYS A 76 -15.41 -9.97 10.40
N GLY A 77 -16.73 -9.79 10.37
CA GLY A 77 -17.68 -10.47 11.26
C GLY A 77 -19.10 -10.41 10.71
N GLU A 78 -20.10 -10.72 11.55
CA GLU A 78 -21.51 -10.46 11.20
C GLU A 78 -21.73 -8.96 10.90
N THR A 79 -21.04 -8.12 11.67
CA THR A 79 -20.85 -6.71 11.39
C THR A 79 -19.36 -6.42 11.32
N ASN A 80 -18.92 -5.85 10.20
CA ASN A 80 -17.54 -5.42 10.04
C ASN A 80 -17.23 -4.30 11.04
N SER A 81 -15.98 -4.26 11.52
CA SER A 81 -15.55 -3.24 12.48
C SER A 81 -14.05 -2.95 12.35
N VAL A 82 -13.62 -1.85 12.97
CA VAL A 82 -12.21 -1.44 13.00
C VAL A 82 -11.70 -1.44 14.43
N LYS A 83 -10.59 -2.14 14.67
CA LYS A 83 -9.95 -2.22 15.98
C LYS A 83 -8.60 -1.48 15.98
N PRO A 84 -8.45 -0.40 16.76
CA PRO A 84 -7.18 0.31 16.86
C PRO A 84 -6.20 -0.39 17.82
N TYR A 85 -4.93 -0.38 17.46
CA TYR A 85 -3.79 -0.75 18.29
C TYR A 85 -2.88 0.46 18.47
N GLU A 86 -2.56 0.80 19.72
CA GLU A 86 -1.58 1.85 20.00
C GLU A 86 -0.19 1.38 19.58
N THR A 87 0.64 2.32 19.11
CA THR A 87 2.01 2.02 18.70
C THR A 87 2.99 2.99 19.37
N PRO A 88 4.26 2.62 19.58
CA PRO A 88 5.30 3.54 20.03
C PRO A 88 5.79 4.50 18.93
N LEU A 89 5.33 4.30 17.69
CA LEU A 89 5.80 4.99 16.49
C LEU A 89 5.29 6.44 16.44
N LYS A 90 6.00 7.31 15.73
CA LYS A 90 5.69 8.75 15.63
C LYS A 90 5.68 9.22 14.18
N ASN A 91 5.12 10.40 13.94
CA ASN A 91 5.14 11.10 12.65
C ASN A 91 4.68 10.21 11.46
N GLU A 92 5.37 10.27 10.31
CA GLU A 92 5.10 9.42 9.14
C GLU A 92 5.88 8.10 9.20
N ALA A 93 5.59 7.27 10.20
CA ALA A 93 6.06 5.89 10.27
C ALA A 93 5.61 5.08 9.05
N PHE A 94 6.38 4.05 8.71
CA PHE A 94 6.18 3.27 7.50
C PHE A 94 6.47 1.78 7.73
N PRO A 95 5.81 0.88 7.01
CA PRO A 95 6.16 -0.53 7.02
C PRO A 95 7.41 -0.78 6.16
N VAL A 96 8.10 -1.88 6.45
CA VAL A 96 8.91 -2.56 5.43
C VAL A 96 7.94 -3.22 4.46
N GLN A 97 7.82 -2.64 3.25
CA GLN A 97 6.88 -3.06 2.21
C GLN A 97 7.13 -4.51 1.77
N GLY A 98 6.08 -5.12 1.22
CA GLY A 98 6.07 -6.51 0.76
C GLY A 98 5.80 -7.53 1.88
N THR A 99 6.41 -7.37 3.06
CA THR A 99 6.28 -8.37 4.14
C THR A 99 5.65 -7.85 5.41
N TRP A 100 5.77 -6.55 5.69
CA TRP A 100 5.29 -5.94 6.95
C TRP A 100 5.83 -6.60 8.22
N ARG A 101 6.95 -7.34 8.14
CA ARG A 101 7.62 -7.91 9.32
C ARG A 101 7.92 -6.84 10.36
N TYR A 102 8.33 -5.67 9.87
CA TYR A 102 8.67 -4.52 10.67
C TYR A 102 7.82 -3.31 10.29
N LEU A 103 7.41 -2.57 11.32
CA LEU A 103 7.00 -1.18 11.24
C LEU A 103 8.16 -0.33 11.72
N VAL A 104 8.43 0.76 11.02
CA VAL A 104 9.63 1.57 11.18
C VAL A 104 9.24 3.00 11.55
N ASP A 105 9.82 3.48 12.64
CA ASP A 105 9.69 4.88 13.04
C ASP A 105 10.58 5.76 12.17
N VAL A 106 10.27 7.05 12.09
CA VAL A 106 11.01 8.00 11.24
C VAL A 106 12.48 8.15 11.62
N ASP A 107 12.86 7.76 12.83
CA ASP A 107 14.24 7.77 13.30
C ASP A 107 15.03 6.49 12.90
N GLY A 108 14.38 5.55 12.20
CA GLY A 108 14.95 4.27 11.76
C GLY A 108 14.82 3.13 12.76
N ASP A 109 14.12 3.31 13.89
CA ASP A 109 13.84 2.25 14.85
C ASP A 109 12.82 1.25 14.26
N HIS A 110 13.17 -0.04 14.24
CA HIS A 110 12.35 -1.12 13.68
C HIS A 110 11.64 -1.90 14.80
N TYR A 111 10.33 -2.07 14.66
CA TYR A 111 9.45 -2.79 15.58
C TYR A 111 8.78 -3.94 14.85
N LYS A 112 8.73 -5.13 15.47
CA LYS A 112 7.96 -6.24 14.91
C LYS A 112 6.47 -5.93 14.96
N ILE A 113 5.76 -6.17 13.86
CA ILE A 113 4.30 -6.03 13.86
C ILE A 113 3.65 -6.95 14.89
N THR A 114 4.16 -8.18 15.04
CA THR A 114 3.64 -9.15 16.01
C THR A 114 3.84 -8.69 17.46
N ASP A 115 4.88 -7.91 17.75
CA ASP A 115 5.11 -7.36 19.08
C ASP A 115 4.20 -6.15 19.33
N ILE A 116 3.94 -5.31 18.32
CA ILE A 116 2.93 -4.23 18.38
C ILE A 116 1.53 -4.81 18.61
N LEU A 117 1.15 -5.88 17.91
CA LEU A 117 -0.16 -6.52 18.10
C LEU A 117 -0.34 -7.10 19.51
N LYS A 118 0.76 -7.53 20.16
CA LYS A 118 0.73 -8.12 21.51
C LYS A 118 0.87 -7.08 22.63
N ARG A 119 1.76 -6.11 22.46
CA ARG A 119 2.21 -5.17 23.52
C ARG A 119 1.83 -3.72 23.25
N GLN A 120 1.32 -3.41 22.06
CA GLN A 120 0.89 -2.07 21.64
C GLN A 120 2.00 -1.03 21.87
N LYS A 121 1.72 0.05 22.61
CA LYS A 121 2.69 1.10 22.94
C LYS A 121 3.94 0.59 23.66
N ASP A 122 3.86 -0.56 24.33
CA ASP A 122 4.98 -1.16 25.08
C ASP A 122 5.82 -2.12 24.23
N ALA A 123 5.54 -2.20 22.93
CA ALA A 123 6.34 -2.96 21.97
C ALA A 123 7.82 -2.53 22.01
N LYS A 124 8.71 -3.51 21.89
CA LYS A 124 10.15 -3.32 21.99
C LYS A 124 10.74 -3.17 20.60
N LYS A 125 11.56 -2.11 20.49
CA LYS A 125 12.47 -1.96 19.37
C LYS A 125 13.33 -3.21 19.24
N GLN A 126 13.46 -3.69 18.01
CA GLN A 126 14.37 -4.77 17.66
C GLN A 126 15.77 -4.22 17.38
N PHE A 127 15.86 -3.28 16.43
CA PHE A 127 17.11 -2.66 16.02
C PHE A 127 16.86 -1.28 15.40
N LYS A 128 17.94 -0.55 15.08
CA LYS A 128 17.91 0.73 14.36
C LYS A 128 18.74 0.64 13.09
N GLY A 129 18.20 1.06 11.94
CA GLY A 129 18.90 0.98 10.66
C GLY A 129 18.17 1.63 9.50
N GLY A 130 18.82 1.62 8.33
CA GLY A 130 18.28 2.25 7.12
C GLY A 130 18.55 3.75 7.07
N ILE A 131 17.79 4.43 6.21
CA ILE A 131 17.65 5.88 6.19
C ILE A 131 16.62 6.28 7.24
N SER A 132 16.87 7.40 7.91
CA SER A 132 15.93 8.06 8.82
C SER A 132 15.49 9.39 8.22
N GLY A 133 14.30 9.84 8.57
CA GLY A 133 13.75 11.13 8.16
C GLY A 133 12.30 11.03 7.73
N PHE A 134 11.71 12.20 7.46
CA PHE A 134 10.38 12.31 6.89
C PHE A 134 10.34 11.75 5.46
N TYR A 135 9.18 11.28 4.99
CA TYR A 135 9.00 10.59 3.69
C TYR A 135 9.89 9.36 3.44
N THR A 136 10.51 8.81 4.48
CA THR A 136 11.27 7.57 4.32
C THR A 136 10.31 6.42 4.01
N VAL A 137 10.74 5.55 3.10
CA VAL A 137 10.05 4.30 2.77
C VAL A 137 11.05 3.16 2.74
N ALA A 138 10.60 1.93 2.97
CA ALA A 138 11.45 0.75 2.91
C ALA A 138 10.73 -0.46 2.30
N ALA A 139 11.50 -1.39 1.75
CA ALA A 139 11.01 -2.66 1.21
C ALA A 139 11.98 -3.80 1.56
N GLU A 140 11.43 -4.99 1.79
CA GLU A 140 12.22 -6.21 1.91
C GLU A 140 12.64 -6.66 0.50
N LEU A 141 13.96 -6.80 0.28
CA LEU A 141 14.52 -7.21 -1.00
C LEU A 141 14.44 -8.73 -1.18
N ALA A 142 14.28 -9.15 -2.43
CA ALA A 142 14.44 -10.55 -2.81
C ALA A 142 15.85 -11.10 -2.48
N GLY A 143 15.94 -12.42 -2.31
CA GLY A 143 17.20 -13.12 -2.00
C GLY A 143 17.58 -13.13 -0.51
N GLY A 144 16.70 -12.64 0.37
CA GLY A 144 16.77 -12.90 1.81
C GLY A 144 16.31 -14.32 2.17
N THR A 145 16.48 -14.68 3.44
CA THR A 145 15.91 -15.89 4.04
C THR A 145 14.99 -15.50 5.19
N PRO A 146 14.11 -16.39 5.70
CA PRO A 146 13.31 -16.10 6.89
C PRO A 146 14.12 -15.69 8.13
N LYS A 147 15.42 -15.99 8.16
CA LYS A 147 16.33 -15.55 9.23
C LYS A 147 17.17 -14.34 8.86
N ASN A 148 17.40 -14.05 7.59
CA ASN A 148 18.29 -12.98 7.14
C ASN A 148 17.58 -12.15 6.08
N HIS A 149 17.03 -11.01 6.47
CA HIS A 149 16.29 -10.11 5.61
C HIS A 149 17.19 -9.00 5.11
N LYS A 150 17.10 -8.69 3.82
CA LYS A 150 17.71 -7.49 3.26
C LYS A 150 16.63 -6.43 3.12
N ILE A 151 16.87 -5.25 3.66
CA ILE A 151 15.90 -4.15 3.64
C ILE A 151 16.53 -2.98 2.92
N ARG A 152 15.89 -2.50 1.83
CA ARG A 152 16.24 -1.23 1.18
C ARG A 152 15.36 -0.15 1.75
N SER A 153 15.98 0.95 2.18
CA SER A 153 15.31 2.19 2.53
C SER A 153 15.62 3.26 1.49
N LEU A 154 14.68 4.15 1.25
CA LEU A 154 14.75 5.26 0.29
C LEU A 154 14.18 6.51 0.97
N SER A 155 14.93 7.60 0.89
CA SER A 155 14.43 8.95 1.20
C SER A 155 15.40 9.99 0.61
N TRP A 156 15.10 11.27 0.74
CA TRP A 156 16.13 12.30 0.74
C TRP A 156 16.46 12.63 2.21
N PRO A 157 17.72 12.58 2.63
CA PRO A 157 18.09 13.01 3.97
C PRO A 157 17.87 14.53 4.05
N THR A 158 17.01 14.98 4.96
CA THR A 158 16.91 16.40 5.31
C THR A 158 17.57 16.64 6.66
N ASP A 159 18.58 17.48 6.68
CA ASP A 159 19.18 17.98 7.93
C ASP A 159 18.39 19.17 8.51
N ASN A 160 17.36 19.68 7.80
CA ASN A 160 16.55 20.85 8.20
C ASN A 160 15.06 20.72 7.84
N SER A 161 14.21 21.21 8.74
CA SER A 161 12.73 21.09 8.73
C SER A 161 11.99 21.88 7.65
N ASP A 162 12.65 22.85 7.00
CA ASP A 162 11.92 23.86 6.23
C ASP A 162 11.64 23.43 4.78
N ASN A 163 12.29 22.37 4.29
CA ASN A 163 12.08 21.77 2.97
C ASN A 163 11.86 20.26 3.05
N GLN A 164 10.94 19.83 3.92
CA GLN A 164 10.63 18.41 4.17
C GLN A 164 10.08 17.64 2.96
N GLY A 165 9.78 18.28 1.82
CA GLY A 165 9.08 17.66 0.69
C GLY A 165 9.91 17.34 -0.55
N VAL A 166 11.14 17.85 -0.68
CA VAL A 166 11.96 17.73 -1.90
C VAL A 166 13.43 17.55 -1.57
N GLY A 167 14.18 16.78 -2.37
CA GLY A 167 15.62 16.64 -2.17
C GLY A 167 16.30 15.68 -3.15
N VAL A 168 17.61 15.50 -2.94
CA VAL A 168 18.39 14.48 -3.66
C VAL A 168 18.11 13.13 -3.03
N LEU A 169 17.58 12.20 -3.81
CA LEU A 169 17.28 10.86 -3.32
C LEU A 169 18.55 10.11 -2.91
N SER A 170 18.41 9.34 -1.85
CA SER A 170 19.40 8.40 -1.39
C SER A 170 18.74 7.08 -1.01
N ASN A 171 19.49 5.99 -1.12
CA ASN A 171 19.05 4.70 -0.60
C ASN A 171 20.12 4.06 0.26
N ARG A 172 19.68 3.17 1.14
CA ARG A 172 20.56 2.35 1.98
C ARG A 172 19.98 0.96 2.11
N VAL A 173 20.84 -0.05 1.95
CA VAL A 173 20.50 -1.45 2.18
C VAL A 173 21.11 -1.89 3.50
N ILE A 174 20.31 -2.54 4.33
CA ILE A 174 20.74 -3.18 5.58
C ILE A 174 20.41 -4.67 5.56
N THR A 175 21.10 -5.44 6.39
CA THR A 175 20.76 -6.84 6.66
C THR A 175 20.35 -6.98 8.12
N ALA A 176 19.15 -7.52 8.34
CA ALA A 176 18.65 -7.88 9.66
C ALA A 176 18.63 -9.41 9.80
N SER A 177 19.13 -9.93 10.92
CA SER A 177 19.12 -11.35 11.25
C SER A 177 18.20 -11.63 12.43
N LEU A 178 17.46 -12.74 12.39
CA LEU A 178 16.70 -13.25 13.53
C LEU A 178 17.52 -14.29 14.30
N ASP A 179 17.55 -14.16 15.62
CA ASP A 179 18.09 -15.17 16.52
C ASP A 179 17.10 -16.36 16.71
N GLN A 180 17.45 -17.31 17.59
CA GLN A 180 16.61 -18.47 17.89
C GLN A 180 15.31 -18.13 18.62
N ASN A 181 15.25 -16.99 19.31
CA ASN A 181 14.08 -16.49 20.03
C ASN A 181 13.23 -15.56 19.16
N GLY A 182 13.59 -15.40 17.89
CA GLY A 182 12.97 -14.43 17.01
C GLY A 182 13.22 -13.00 17.46
N ILE A 183 14.35 -12.66 18.06
CA ILE A 183 14.78 -11.27 18.22
C ILE A 183 15.57 -10.90 16.97
N ALA A 184 15.23 -9.76 16.36
CA ALA A 184 15.93 -9.30 15.18
C ALA A 184 17.04 -8.31 15.54
N GLU A 185 18.22 -8.50 14.96
CA GLU A 185 19.36 -7.61 15.09
C GLU A 185 19.86 -7.17 13.72
N LYS A 186 20.40 -5.95 13.64
CA LYS A 186 21.07 -5.48 12.42
C LYS A 186 22.49 -6.01 12.40
N ILE A 187 22.79 -6.88 11.44
CA ILE A 187 24.10 -7.53 11.32
C ILE A 187 25.01 -6.87 10.27
N ASP A 188 24.42 -6.14 9.32
CA ASP A 188 25.18 -5.39 8.32
C ASP A 188 24.44 -4.12 7.90
N SER A 189 25.22 -3.10 7.52
CA SER A 189 24.68 -1.83 7.05
C SER A 189 25.56 -1.27 5.95
N GLY A 190 25.09 -1.37 4.71
CA GLY A 190 25.74 -0.72 3.58
C GLY A 190 25.79 0.80 3.74
N SER A 191 26.60 1.46 2.91
CA SER A 191 26.69 2.92 2.86
C SER A 191 25.39 3.55 2.34
N THR A 192 25.11 4.78 2.77
CA THR A 192 24.10 5.63 2.13
C THR A 192 24.57 6.03 0.73
N ASN A 193 23.76 5.75 -0.29
CA ASN A 193 24.07 6.02 -1.68
C ASN A 193 23.16 7.13 -2.21
N TYR A 194 23.73 8.29 -2.56
CA TYR A 194 23.02 9.31 -3.33
C TYR A 194 22.77 8.82 -4.75
N MET A 195 21.55 9.00 -5.23
CA MET A 195 21.04 8.35 -6.42
C MET A 195 20.83 9.30 -7.61
N CYS A 196 20.59 8.72 -8.77
CA CYS A 196 20.03 9.32 -9.99
C CYS A 196 20.84 10.48 -10.59
N LYS A 197 22.12 10.62 -10.25
CA LYS A 197 23.00 11.62 -10.88
C LYS A 197 23.03 11.47 -12.40
N ASN A 198 22.88 10.25 -12.92
CA ASN A 198 22.80 9.96 -14.36
C ASN A 198 21.56 10.57 -15.06
N LEU A 199 20.55 11.03 -14.32
CA LEU A 199 19.34 11.67 -14.87
C LEU A 199 19.39 13.20 -14.84
N SER A 200 20.53 13.81 -14.49
CA SER A 200 20.64 15.27 -14.29
C SER A 200 20.34 16.11 -15.54
N SER A 201 20.57 15.55 -16.73
CA SER A 201 20.32 16.20 -18.02
C SER A 201 18.87 16.06 -18.50
N THR A 202 18.08 15.20 -17.88
CA THR A 202 16.69 14.91 -18.26
C THR A 202 15.73 15.29 -17.15
N ASP A 203 15.80 14.61 -16.02
CA ASP A 203 14.82 14.77 -14.94
C ASP A 203 15.35 15.69 -13.83
N GLY A 204 16.64 16.02 -13.86
CA GLY A 204 17.30 16.75 -12.79
C GLY A 204 17.61 15.84 -11.59
N GLN A 205 18.11 16.45 -10.52
CA GLN A 205 18.55 15.71 -9.32
C GLN A 205 17.62 15.88 -8.11
N ILE A 206 16.72 16.86 -8.16
CA ILE A 206 15.80 17.17 -7.06
C ILE A 206 14.45 16.53 -7.36
N MET A 207 14.02 15.68 -6.44
CA MET A 207 12.84 14.84 -6.57
C MET A 207 11.97 14.98 -5.31
N SER A 208 10.70 14.60 -5.41
CA SER A 208 9.75 14.61 -4.29
C SER A 208 8.94 13.33 -4.20
N LEU A 209 8.30 13.14 -3.05
CA LEU A 209 7.22 12.18 -2.81
C LEU A 209 7.63 10.74 -3.21
N PRO A 210 8.70 10.19 -2.62
CA PRO A 210 9.29 8.95 -3.06
C PRO A 210 8.47 7.80 -2.50
N MET A 211 8.20 6.81 -3.33
CA MET A 211 7.55 5.58 -2.91
C MET A 211 8.31 4.41 -3.50
N ILE A 212 8.53 3.37 -2.71
CA ILE A 212 9.28 2.18 -3.13
C ILE A 212 8.32 1.05 -3.50
N SER A 213 8.67 0.25 -4.51
CA SER A 213 7.92 -0.95 -4.85
C SER A 213 7.98 -1.99 -3.73
N LEU A 214 7.03 -2.92 -3.73
CA LEU A 214 6.91 -3.94 -2.68
C LEU A 214 8.16 -4.83 -2.54
N ASP A 215 8.87 -5.04 -3.64
CA ASP A 215 10.11 -5.84 -3.73
C ASP A 215 11.40 -5.01 -3.68
N GLY A 216 11.27 -3.67 -3.58
CA GLY A 216 12.39 -2.73 -3.56
C GLY A 216 13.22 -2.66 -4.85
N SER A 217 12.68 -3.11 -5.98
CA SER A 217 13.35 -3.06 -7.30
C SER A 217 13.08 -1.78 -8.10
N GLU A 218 11.96 -1.12 -7.82
CA GLU A 218 11.52 0.14 -8.41
C GLU A 218 11.16 1.18 -7.35
N PHE A 219 11.10 2.44 -7.77
CA PHE A 219 10.55 3.52 -6.97
C PHE A 219 9.83 4.54 -7.84
N ALA A 220 8.81 5.18 -7.30
CA ALA A 220 8.13 6.31 -7.90
C ALA A 220 8.63 7.60 -7.24
N SER A 221 8.81 8.66 -8.05
CA SER A 221 9.13 9.98 -7.54
C SER A 221 8.83 11.05 -8.59
N MET A 222 8.57 12.28 -8.15
CA MET A 222 8.27 13.40 -9.04
C MET A 222 9.49 14.34 -9.13
N PRO A 223 10.11 14.47 -10.31
CA PRO A 223 11.16 15.47 -10.52
C PRO A 223 10.61 16.87 -10.39
N GLN A 224 11.34 17.74 -9.69
CA GLN A 224 10.87 19.10 -9.41
C GLN A 224 11.13 20.07 -10.57
N ASN A 225 12.20 19.86 -11.33
CA ASN A 225 12.57 20.69 -12.48
C ASN A 225 13.09 19.83 -13.65
N PRO A 226 12.26 18.96 -14.23
CA PRO A 226 12.67 18.18 -15.39
C PRO A 226 12.91 19.08 -16.61
N ARG A 227 13.92 18.76 -17.41
CA ARG A 227 14.28 19.49 -18.63
C ARG A 227 13.43 18.98 -19.80
N GLY A 228 12.72 19.90 -20.46
CA GLY A 228 11.98 19.61 -21.69
C GLY A 228 10.65 18.86 -21.49
N SER A 229 10.11 18.83 -20.27
CA SER A 229 8.79 18.25 -19.96
C SER A 229 8.26 18.86 -18.66
N ASP A 230 6.95 18.78 -18.44
CA ASP A 230 6.36 19.18 -17.16
C ASP A 230 6.72 18.21 -16.02
N PRO A 231 6.74 18.68 -14.76
CA PRO A 231 6.76 17.82 -13.59
C PRO A 231 5.61 16.81 -13.60
N SER A 232 5.95 15.53 -13.48
CA SER A 232 5.01 14.44 -13.44
C SER A 232 5.53 13.33 -12.55
N MET A 233 4.62 12.53 -12.00
CA MET A 233 5.01 11.35 -11.25
C MET A 233 5.57 10.29 -12.21
N ARG A 234 6.75 9.76 -11.89
CA ARG A 234 7.50 8.84 -12.74
C ARG A 234 7.94 7.62 -11.95
N ILE A 235 8.10 6.51 -12.65
CA ILE A 235 8.61 5.26 -12.09
C ILE A 235 10.03 5.04 -12.60
N TYR A 236 10.91 4.66 -11.70
CA TYR A 236 12.31 4.37 -11.97
C TYR A 236 12.68 3.00 -11.41
N LYS A 237 13.65 2.35 -12.04
CA LYS A 237 14.32 1.17 -11.51
C LYS A 237 15.62 1.57 -10.81
N PHE A 238 15.93 0.92 -9.68
CA PHE A 238 17.24 1.02 -9.06
C PHE A 238 18.31 0.36 -9.95
N GLY A 239 19.41 1.06 -10.22
CA GLY A 239 20.60 0.49 -10.84
C GLY A 239 21.26 -0.56 -9.95
N ALA A 240 21.97 -1.50 -10.57
CA ALA A 240 22.67 -2.58 -9.85
C ALA A 240 23.76 -2.04 -8.88
N ASP A 241 24.27 -0.84 -9.14
CA ASP A 241 25.22 -0.10 -8.29
C ASP A 241 24.57 0.61 -7.10
N ASN A 242 23.24 0.54 -6.98
CA ASN A 242 22.42 1.29 -6.02
C ASN A 242 22.58 2.82 -6.12
N LYS A 243 23.07 3.35 -7.24
CA LYS A 243 23.29 4.80 -7.44
C LYS A 243 22.63 5.28 -8.72
N SER A 244 22.74 4.50 -9.79
CA SER A 244 22.13 4.82 -11.08
C SER A 244 20.62 4.58 -11.03
N CYS A 245 19.88 5.33 -11.85
CA CYS A 245 18.43 5.21 -11.98
C CYS A 245 18.03 5.11 -13.44
N GLU A 246 17.06 4.25 -13.74
CA GLU A 246 16.53 4.08 -15.10
C GLU A 246 15.05 4.44 -15.11
N LYS A 247 14.64 5.43 -15.91
CA LYS A 247 13.23 5.78 -16.06
C LYS A 247 12.48 4.63 -16.75
N ARG A 248 11.44 4.11 -16.10
CA ARG A 248 10.60 3.00 -16.57
C ARG A 248 9.24 3.47 -17.04
N ASP A 249 8.66 4.45 -16.38
CA ASP A 249 7.38 4.99 -16.79
C ASP A 249 7.18 6.46 -16.38
N ASP A 250 6.16 7.06 -16.96
CA ASP A 250 5.74 8.43 -16.73
C ASP A 250 4.21 8.47 -16.72
N LEU A 251 3.62 8.67 -15.55
CA LEU A 251 2.17 8.66 -15.37
C LEU A 251 1.50 9.89 -15.99
N LYS A 252 2.28 10.92 -16.37
CA LYS A 252 1.78 12.18 -16.94
C LYS A 252 0.78 12.93 -16.05
N VAL A 253 0.76 12.61 -14.76
CA VAL A 253 -0.08 13.28 -13.75
C VAL A 253 0.79 13.76 -12.60
N MET A 254 0.40 14.88 -12.02
CA MET A 254 0.91 15.34 -10.73
C MET A 254 0.12 14.62 -9.64
N ALA A 255 0.70 13.56 -9.10
CA ALA A 255 0.14 12.80 -7.99
C ALA A 255 0.91 13.08 -6.70
N ALA A 256 0.19 13.20 -5.57
CA ALA A 256 0.83 13.46 -4.29
C ALA A 256 1.65 12.27 -3.78
N LYS A 257 1.21 11.02 -3.99
CA LYS A 257 1.99 9.78 -3.78
C LYS A 257 1.49 8.69 -4.73
N VAL A 258 2.36 7.71 -4.98
CA VAL A 258 2.04 6.52 -5.77
C VAL A 258 2.35 5.25 -4.99
N ILE A 259 1.40 4.33 -4.90
CA ILE A 259 1.58 3.02 -4.26
C ILE A 259 1.69 1.95 -5.33
N PHE A 260 2.70 1.09 -5.23
CA PHE A 260 2.89 -0.02 -6.15
C PHE A 260 2.00 -1.22 -5.80
N SER A 261 1.44 -1.87 -6.82
CA SER A 261 0.90 -3.22 -6.69
C SER A 261 2.03 -4.25 -6.61
N ARG A 262 1.69 -5.54 -6.49
CA ARG A 262 2.68 -6.60 -6.80
C ARG A 262 3.08 -6.53 -8.28
N PRO A 263 4.30 -7.01 -8.64
CA PRO A 263 4.79 -7.00 -10.01
C PRO A 263 3.84 -7.64 -11.03
N GLU A 264 3.12 -8.69 -10.64
CA GLU A 264 2.21 -9.45 -11.53
C GLU A 264 0.99 -8.62 -11.98
N LEU A 265 0.57 -7.66 -11.16
CA LEU A 265 -0.54 -6.74 -11.50
C LEU A 265 -0.07 -5.57 -12.36
N ASN A 266 1.25 -5.30 -12.36
CA ASN A 266 1.93 -4.23 -13.10
C ASN A 266 1.18 -2.88 -13.07
N SER A 267 0.71 -2.50 -11.88
CA SER A 267 -0.15 -1.34 -11.69
C SER A 267 0.37 -0.46 -10.56
N VAL A 268 -0.03 0.80 -10.58
CA VAL A 268 0.24 1.73 -9.50
C VAL A 268 -0.99 2.55 -9.15
N LEU A 269 -1.14 2.88 -7.88
CA LEU A 269 -2.32 3.52 -7.32
C LEU A 269 -1.96 4.92 -6.85
N PHE A 270 -2.83 5.88 -7.07
CA PHE A 270 -2.66 7.23 -6.57
C PHE A 270 -4.00 7.87 -6.27
N TYR A 271 -3.95 8.84 -5.37
CA TYR A 271 -5.05 9.78 -5.17
C TYR A 271 -4.76 11.03 -6.01
N ALA A 272 -5.72 11.41 -6.84
CA ALA A 272 -5.67 12.69 -7.54
C ALA A 272 -6.61 13.68 -6.85
N SER A 273 -6.15 14.92 -6.68
CA SER A 273 -6.98 16.04 -6.24
C SER A 273 -6.75 17.25 -7.13
N GLY A 274 -7.82 17.92 -7.55
CA GLY A 274 -7.81 19.23 -8.22
C GLY A 274 -7.18 19.31 -9.62
N SER A 275 -6.17 18.50 -9.95
CA SER A 275 -5.42 18.55 -11.21
C SER A 275 -6.09 17.78 -12.36
N MET A 276 -7.07 16.92 -12.07
CA MET A 276 -7.80 16.11 -13.06
C MET A 276 -9.25 16.63 -13.31
N GLY A 277 -9.54 17.88 -12.95
CA GLY A 277 -10.86 18.53 -13.13
C GLY A 277 -11.89 18.16 -12.04
N SER A 278 -13.17 18.51 -12.26
CA SER A 278 -14.27 18.24 -11.30
C SER A 278 -14.60 16.75 -11.12
N LYS A 279 -14.14 15.88 -12.03
CA LYS A 279 -14.12 14.41 -11.90
C LYS A 279 -12.82 13.89 -11.28
N GLY A 280 -11.85 14.77 -11.05
CA GLY A 280 -10.46 14.46 -10.74
C GLY A 280 -10.15 14.13 -9.28
N ASN A 281 -11.12 14.27 -8.37
CA ASN A 281 -10.96 13.90 -6.97
C ASN A 281 -11.36 12.44 -6.81
N GLY A 282 -10.40 11.57 -6.53
CA GLY A 282 -10.70 10.15 -6.40
C GLY A 282 -9.46 9.27 -6.37
N ILE A 283 -9.73 7.98 -6.27
CA ILE A 283 -8.72 6.93 -6.28
C ILE A 283 -8.58 6.42 -7.71
N TYR A 284 -7.35 6.42 -8.19
CA TYR A 284 -7.00 6.00 -9.54
C TYR A 284 -5.94 4.91 -9.47
N PHE A 285 -6.09 3.87 -10.27
CA PHE A 285 -4.96 2.99 -10.56
C PHE A 285 -4.58 3.10 -12.02
N PHE A 286 -3.28 3.24 -12.27
CA PHE A 286 -2.68 3.22 -13.59
C PHE A 286 -2.13 1.83 -13.87
N ASP A 287 -2.70 1.17 -14.88
CA ASP A 287 -2.19 -0.07 -15.41
C ASP A 287 -1.09 0.22 -16.43
N ARG A 288 0.11 -0.30 -16.19
CA ARG A 288 1.29 0.01 -17.01
C ARG A 288 1.31 -0.71 -18.35
N ASP A 289 0.61 -1.84 -18.47
CA ASP A 289 0.58 -2.61 -19.72
C ASP A 289 -0.33 -1.95 -20.75
N VAL A 290 -1.52 -1.48 -20.33
CA VAL A 290 -2.43 -0.73 -21.22
C VAL A 290 -2.20 0.78 -21.17
N ARG A 291 -1.30 1.26 -20.30
CA ARG A 291 -0.92 2.67 -20.09
C ARG A 291 -2.14 3.57 -19.87
N LYS A 292 -3.11 3.10 -19.08
CA LYS A 292 -4.36 3.79 -18.80
C LYS A 292 -4.62 3.85 -17.31
N SER A 293 -5.14 4.99 -16.86
CA SER A 293 -5.69 5.15 -15.51
C SER A 293 -7.16 4.78 -15.50
N PHE A 294 -7.56 4.06 -14.45
CA PHE A 294 -8.93 3.67 -14.18
C PHE A 294 -9.37 4.27 -12.85
N THR A 295 -10.63 4.70 -12.79
CA THR A 295 -11.22 5.21 -11.54
C THR A 295 -11.81 4.08 -10.72
N LEU A 296 -11.62 4.16 -9.40
CA LEU A 296 -12.39 3.36 -8.45
C LEU A 296 -13.64 4.17 -8.06
N ASP A 297 -14.80 3.79 -8.59
CA ASP A 297 -16.10 4.37 -8.25
C ASP A 297 -16.84 3.50 -7.23
N ASP A 298 -17.50 4.12 -6.26
CA ASP A 298 -18.58 3.51 -5.46
C ASP A 298 -19.86 4.26 -5.81
N PRO A 299 -20.72 3.75 -6.72
CA PRO A 299 -21.93 4.45 -7.12
C PRO A 299 -23.00 4.49 -6.02
N GLU A 300 -22.92 3.59 -5.04
CA GLU A 300 -23.87 3.53 -3.93
C GLU A 300 -23.60 4.64 -2.91
N ARG A 301 -22.33 5.02 -2.75
CA ARG A 301 -21.88 5.98 -1.73
C ARG A 301 -21.13 7.11 -2.39
N LYS A 302 -21.49 8.37 -2.09
CA LYS A 302 -20.70 9.54 -2.49
C LYS A 302 -19.45 9.65 -1.63
N VAL A 303 -18.57 8.66 -1.73
CA VAL A 303 -17.37 8.53 -0.91
C VAL A 303 -16.40 9.64 -1.25
N ARG A 304 -15.91 10.29 -0.22
CA ARG A 304 -14.69 11.09 -0.27
C ARG A 304 -13.58 10.24 0.34
N ALA A 305 -12.49 10.03 -0.38
CA ALA A 305 -11.34 9.32 0.16
C ALA A 305 -10.50 10.26 1.04
N ASP A 306 -10.14 9.83 2.25
CA ASP A 306 -9.43 10.66 3.27
C ASP A 306 -7.98 10.25 3.51
N SER A 307 -7.45 9.28 2.78
CA SER A 307 -6.07 8.83 2.98
C SER A 307 -5.46 8.25 1.72
N TYR A 308 -4.13 8.13 1.71
CA TYR A 308 -3.44 7.43 0.63
C TYR A 308 -3.92 5.98 0.58
N PRO A 309 -4.54 5.56 -0.54
CA PRO A 309 -5.06 4.21 -0.69
C PRO A 309 -3.88 3.22 -0.83
N GLY A 310 -4.11 1.92 -0.65
CA GLY A 310 -3.08 0.89 -0.83
C GLY A 310 -3.61 -0.38 -1.45
N PHE A 311 -2.71 -1.15 -2.06
CA PHE A 311 -3.02 -2.48 -2.59
C PHE A 311 -2.83 -3.57 -1.54
N THR A 312 -3.71 -4.56 -1.57
CA THR A 312 -3.42 -5.91 -1.08
C THR A 312 -2.60 -6.67 -2.12
N ASN A 313 -1.95 -7.75 -1.70
CA ASN A 313 -1.23 -8.66 -2.59
C ASN A 313 -2.16 -9.40 -3.56
N ASP A 314 -3.43 -9.62 -3.19
CA ASP A 314 -4.47 -10.20 -4.06
C ASP A 314 -5.06 -9.21 -5.08
N GLY A 315 -4.72 -7.91 -4.98
CA GLY A 315 -5.09 -6.87 -5.93
C GLY A 315 -6.28 -6.00 -5.52
N ARG A 316 -6.92 -6.26 -4.38
CA ARG A 316 -7.92 -5.36 -3.79
C ARG A 316 -7.27 -4.03 -3.40
N ILE A 317 -8.08 -2.98 -3.37
CA ILE A 317 -7.67 -1.63 -2.96
C ILE A 317 -8.32 -1.32 -1.61
N VAL A 318 -7.53 -0.82 -0.65
CA VAL A 318 -8.01 -0.40 0.67
C VAL A 318 -7.75 1.10 0.86
N TYR A 319 -8.75 1.83 1.33
CA TYR A 319 -8.66 3.28 1.53
C TYR A 319 -9.56 3.78 2.66
N GLY A 320 -9.16 4.89 3.29
CA GLY A 320 -10.01 5.61 4.24
C GLY A 320 -11.09 6.40 3.49
N ALA A 321 -12.32 6.34 3.98
CA ALA A 321 -13.51 6.86 3.31
C ALA A 321 -14.42 7.61 4.29
N TYR A 322 -15.01 8.72 3.83
CA TYR A 322 -16.03 9.47 4.54
C TYR A 322 -17.17 9.86 3.60
N TRP A 323 -18.41 9.78 4.07
CA TRP A 323 -19.60 10.22 3.34
C TRP A 323 -20.71 10.56 4.33
N GLU A 324 -21.73 11.28 3.85
CA GLU A 324 -22.94 11.52 4.61
C GLU A 324 -24.01 10.52 4.21
N GLU A 325 -24.65 9.89 5.18
CA GLU A 325 -25.81 9.03 4.97
C GLU A 325 -27.06 9.76 5.46
N CYS A 326 -27.93 10.14 4.52
CA CYS A 326 -29.16 10.90 4.80
C CYS A 326 -30.38 10.00 4.78
N GLY A 327 -31.12 9.98 5.89
CA GLY A 327 -32.42 9.34 6.01
C GLY A 327 -33.52 10.34 6.37
N GLU A 328 -34.72 9.84 6.69
CA GLU A 328 -35.87 10.68 7.07
C GLU A 328 -35.60 11.58 8.29
N LYS A 329 -34.66 11.19 9.16
CA LYS A 329 -34.31 11.89 10.40
C LYS A 329 -33.10 12.83 10.26
N GLY A 330 -32.62 13.07 9.03
CA GLY A 330 -31.44 13.87 8.74
C GLY A 330 -30.23 13.06 8.29
N CYS A 331 -29.08 13.73 8.19
CA CYS A 331 -27.83 13.15 7.71
C CYS A 331 -26.88 12.81 8.86
N VAL A 332 -26.17 11.69 8.72
CA VAL A 332 -25.15 11.23 9.67
C VAL A 332 -23.83 11.05 8.93
N ASP A 333 -22.76 11.65 9.47
CA ASP A 333 -21.40 11.42 8.99
C ASP A 333 -21.00 9.96 9.20
N LYS A 334 -20.54 9.30 8.14
CA LYS A 334 -19.91 7.99 8.17
C LYS A 334 -18.42 8.14 7.87
N ALA A 335 -17.62 7.35 8.58
CA ALA A 335 -16.19 7.26 8.35
C ALA A 335 -15.69 5.85 8.63
N GLY A 336 -14.77 5.36 7.81
CA GLY A 336 -14.13 4.07 8.01
C GLY A 336 -13.23 3.69 6.85
N TYR A 337 -13.01 2.39 6.67
CA TYR A 337 -12.22 1.88 5.56
C TYR A 337 -13.10 1.15 4.57
N VAL A 338 -12.79 1.29 3.29
CA VAL A 338 -13.40 0.53 2.22
C VAL A 338 -12.34 -0.37 1.61
N ILE A 339 -12.67 -1.65 1.47
CA ILE A 339 -11.93 -2.60 0.62
C ILE A 339 -12.72 -2.70 -0.68
N SER A 340 -12.07 -2.57 -1.83
CA SER A 340 -12.73 -2.65 -3.13
C SER A 340 -12.00 -3.58 -4.08
N ASP A 341 -12.79 -4.28 -4.89
CA ASP A 341 -12.30 -5.03 -6.04
C ASP A 341 -12.28 -4.11 -7.28
N PRO A 342 -11.09 -3.68 -7.75
CA PRO A 342 -11.00 -2.77 -8.89
C PRO A 342 -11.55 -3.37 -10.19
N TYR A 343 -11.61 -4.69 -10.33
CA TYR A 343 -12.07 -5.33 -11.56
C TYR A 343 -13.60 -5.30 -11.73
N GLN A 344 -14.31 -4.99 -10.64
CA GLN A 344 -15.75 -4.83 -10.63
C GLN A 344 -16.19 -3.36 -10.84
N SER A 345 -15.26 -2.41 -10.97
CA SER A 345 -15.57 -1.00 -11.25
C SER A 345 -16.22 -0.80 -12.63
N SER A 346 -16.99 0.27 -12.78
CA SER A 346 -17.64 0.59 -14.05
C SER A 346 -16.63 0.85 -15.16
N ASP A 347 -15.55 1.58 -14.86
CA ASP A 347 -14.52 1.95 -15.84
C ASP A 347 -13.77 0.72 -16.40
N ILE A 348 -13.51 -0.30 -15.58
CA ILE A 348 -12.91 -1.56 -16.04
C ILE A 348 -13.90 -2.39 -16.85
N LYS A 349 -15.17 -2.46 -16.42
CA LYS A 349 -16.23 -3.14 -17.19
C LYS A 349 -16.38 -2.52 -18.57
N ASP A 350 -16.45 -1.19 -18.65
CA ASP A 350 -16.56 -0.44 -19.90
C ASP A 350 -15.31 -0.63 -20.77
N PHE A 351 -14.12 -0.59 -20.18
CA PHE A 351 -12.88 -0.82 -20.93
C PHE A 351 -12.84 -2.23 -21.54
N ARG A 352 -13.20 -3.27 -20.79
CA ARG A 352 -13.25 -4.66 -21.31
C ARG A 352 -14.26 -4.79 -22.45
N ALA A 353 -15.42 -4.15 -22.33
CA ALA A 353 -16.44 -4.17 -23.38
C ALA A 353 -15.96 -3.47 -24.67
N GLN A 354 -15.25 -2.34 -24.52
CA GLN A 354 -14.72 -1.56 -25.65
C GLN A 354 -13.43 -2.13 -26.24
N ASN A 355 -12.65 -2.88 -25.45
CA ASN A 355 -11.34 -3.41 -25.83
C ASN A 355 -11.23 -4.90 -25.46
N PRO A 356 -11.97 -5.82 -26.12
CA PRO A 356 -12.06 -7.21 -25.69
C PRO A 356 -10.72 -7.93 -25.57
N GLU A 357 -9.77 -7.69 -26.48
CA GLU A 357 -8.45 -8.33 -26.44
C GLU A 357 -7.57 -7.83 -25.28
N ALA A 358 -7.46 -6.51 -25.11
CA ALA A 358 -6.73 -5.94 -23.98
C ALA A 358 -7.42 -6.24 -22.64
N GLY A 359 -8.76 -6.34 -22.67
CA GLY A 359 -9.61 -6.61 -21.52
C GLY A 359 -9.40 -7.98 -20.89
N LYS A 360 -8.96 -8.99 -21.66
CA LYS A 360 -8.68 -10.36 -21.17
C LYS A 360 -7.61 -10.41 -20.07
N LYS A 361 -6.75 -9.39 -19.97
CA LYS A 361 -5.77 -9.27 -18.87
C LYS A 361 -6.46 -9.11 -17.51
N PHE A 362 -7.57 -8.39 -17.47
CA PHE A 362 -8.25 -8.07 -16.21
C PHE A 362 -9.12 -9.24 -15.78
N LYS A 363 -9.03 -9.61 -14.49
CA LYS A 363 -9.92 -10.62 -13.90
C LYS A 363 -11.37 -10.17 -14.02
N GLU A 364 -12.31 -11.11 -13.96
CA GLU A 364 -13.73 -10.77 -13.77
C GLU A 364 -13.95 -10.11 -12.41
N CYS A 365 -13.39 -10.73 -11.38
CA CYS A 365 -13.37 -10.30 -9.99
C CYS A 365 -12.20 -10.97 -9.26
N ILE A 366 -11.91 -10.50 -8.05
CA ILE A 366 -11.10 -11.21 -7.06
C ILE A 366 -12.00 -12.20 -6.32
N THR A 367 -11.51 -13.40 -6.04
CA THR A 367 -12.32 -14.46 -5.41
C THR A 367 -11.97 -14.65 -3.94
N ASP A 368 -12.85 -15.33 -3.18
CA ASP A 368 -12.56 -15.70 -1.80
C ASP A 368 -11.31 -16.59 -1.68
N GLU A 369 -11.02 -17.42 -2.69
CA GLU A 369 -9.81 -18.23 -2.74
C GLU A 369 -8.54 -17.38 -2.91
N ASP A 370 -8.58 -16.33 -3.74
CA ASP A 370 -7.47 -15.37 -3.88
C ASP A 370 -7.15 -14.73 -2.52
N VAL A 371 -8.19 -14.25 -1.81
CA VAL A 371 -8.07 -13.59 -0.50
C VAL A 371 -7.54 -14.56 0.56
N LYS A 372 -8.04 -15.80 0.56
CA LYS A 372 -7.58 -16.84 1.49
C LYS A 372 -6.12 -17.20 1.25
N ALA A 373 -5.74 -17.44 -0.01
CA ALA A 373 -4.36 -17.78 -0.37
C ALA A 373 -3.39 -16.67 0.05
N ASN A 374 -3.76 -15.40 -0.19
CA ASN A 374 -2.97 -14.25 0.25
C ASN A 374 -2.84 -14.18 1.78
N SER A 375 -3.95 -14.37 2.51
CA SER A 375 -3.94 -14.38 3.97
C SER A 375 -3.04 -15.49 4.54
N GLU A 376 -3.05 -16.68 3.94
CA GLU A 376 -2.19 -17.80 4.34
C GLU A 376 -0.70 -17.56 4.01
N GLU A 377 -0.38 -16.94 2.87
CA GLU A 377 0.98 -16.51 2.52
C GLU A 377 1.51 -15.52 3.57
N GLN A 378 0.72 -14.51 3.90
CA GLN A 378 1.09 -13.49 4.87
C GLN A 378 1.23 -14.05 6.29
N ALA A 379 0.34 -14.96 6.69
CA ALA A 379 0.41 -15.63 7.99
C ALA A 379 1.72 -16.43 8.14
N LYS A 380 2.20 -17.10 7.07
CA LYS A 380 3.49 -17.81 7.09
C LYS A 380 4.66 -16.85 7.31
N ILE A 381 4.65 -15.71 6.62
CA ILE A 381 5.67 -14.66 6.80
C ILE A 381 5.72 -14.25 8.28
N TRP A 382 4.57 -14.00 8.90
CA TRP A 382 4.52 -13.57 10.29
C TRP A 382 4.76 -14.69 11.31
N SER A 383 4.47 -15.95 10.98
CA SER A 383 4.76 -17.09 11.86
C SER A 383 6.26 -17.35 12.02
N TYR A 384 7.10 -17.01 11.03
CA TYR A 384 8.57 -17.06 11.19
C TYR A 384 9.11 -15.96 12.12
N THR A 385 8.23 -15.10 12.63
CA THR A 385 8.53 -13.97 13.52
C THR A 385 8.05 -14.21 14.95
N LEU A 386 7.36 -15.34 15.19
CA LEU A 386 6.92 -15.88 16.48
C LEU A 386 7.86 -17.01 16.90
#